data_AF-A0KXZ7-F1
#
_entry.id   AF-A0KXZ7-F1
#
_cell.length_a   1.000
_cell.length_b   1.000
_cell.length_c   1.000
_cell.angle_alpha   90.00
_cell.angle_beta   90.00
_cell.angle_gamma   90.00
#
_symmetry.space_group_name_H-M   'P 1'
#
loop_
_entity.id
_entity.type
_entity.pdbx_description
1 polymer ?
#
loop_
_entity_poly.entity_id
_entity_poly.type
_entity_poly.pdbx_seq_one_letter_code
_entity_poly.pdbx_strand_id
1 'polypeptide(L)'
;MHIGPAAATYAFYLPNPPLLPEDWHWEQDNAIAELIALNGNHWRKIFTIMAKICAPSEDWRDYRDNLLLKQQQMLLIGANALSPHANIHIVCGQAAAMALGIAVDSHIATDALQTTKQQLMQDSQAKLQDVTAMILSQSPLSSCVLLTPYLDYRQYSNALIALTRNHLQAKQR
;
A
#
# COMPACT_ATOMS: atom_id res chain seq x y z
N MET A 1 -11.50 -6.16 -8.47
CA MET A 1 -12.43 -5.79 -7.38
C MET A 1 -11.94 -4.50 -6.74
N HIS A 2 -12.86 -3.61 -6.33
CA HIS A 2 -12.56 -2.33 -5.69
C HIS A 2 -13.24 -2.29 -4.31
N ILE A 3 -12.48 -1.95 -3.26
CA ILE A 3 -13.01 -1.74 -1.92
C ILE A 3 -12.56 -0.36 -1.39
N GLY A 4 -13.50 0.45 -0.91
CA GLY A 4 -13.26 1.82 -0.42
C GLY A 4 -13.76 2.91 -1.40
N PRO A 5 -13.53 4.20 -1.07
CA PRO A 5 -13.98 5.32 -1.88
C PRO A 5 -13.27 5.37 -3.23
N ALA A 6 -14.02 5.63 -4.31
CA ALA A 6 -13.45 5.70 -5.64
C ALA A 6 -12.45 6.85 -5.84
N ALA A 7 -12.61 7.93 -5.08
CA ALA A 7 -11.75 9.12 -5.11
C ALA A 7 -10.66 9.11 -4.03
N ALA A 8 -10.37 7.96 -3.42
CA ALA A 8 -9.33 7.86 -2.39
C ALA A 8 -7.93 8.23 -2.95
N THR A 9 -7.12 8.87 -2.11
CA THR A 9 -5.79 9.37 -2.50
C THR A 9 -4.69 8.32 -2.40
N TYR A 10 -4.92 7.26 -1.62
CA TYR A 10 -4.06 6.09 -1.49
C TYR A 10 -4.73 4.88 -2.17
N ALA A 11 -4.03 4.25 -3.11
CA ALA A 11 -4.44 2.99 -3.71
C ALA A 11 -3.46 1.88 -3.32
N PHE A 12 -3.96 0.84 -2.67
CA PHE A 12 -3.22 -0.40 -2.39
C PHE A 12 -3.63 -1.48 -3.39
N TYR A 13 -2.64 -2.06 -4.09
CA TYR A 13 -2.87 -3.05 -5.13
C TYR A 13 -2.53 -4.44 -4.62
N LEU A 14 -3.52 -5.32 -4.58
CA LEU A 14 -3.39 -6.70 -4.11
C LEU A 14 -3.77 -7.69 -5.22
N PRO A 15 -3.15 -8.88 -5.27
CA PRO A 15 -3.49 -9.89 -6.28
C PRO A 15 -4.80 -10.64 -5.98
N ASN A 16 -5.06 -10.95 -4.70
CA ASN A 16 -6.12 -11.87 -4.30
C ASN A 16 -7.20 -11.13 -3.48
N PRO A 17 -8.50 -11.34 -3.78
CA PRO A 17 -9.59 -10.68 -3.06
C PRO A 17 -9.87 -11.33 -1.70
N PRO A 18 -10.47 -10.59 -0.75
CA PRO A 18 -11.09 -11.20 0.41
C PRO A 18 -12.41 -11.87 -0.01
N LEU A 19 -12.88 -12.81 0.80
CA LEU A 19 -14.30 -13.11 0.88
C LEU A 19 -15.02 -11.90 1.46
N LEU A 20 -16.16 -11.53 0.86
CA LEU A 20 -17.02 -10.46 1.36
C LEU A 20 -18.26 -11.09 2.03
N PRO A 21 -18.68 -10.61 3.21
CA PRO A 21 -20.00 -10.91 3.75
C PRO A 21 -21.12 -10.48 2.79
N GLU A 22 -22.30 -11.05 2.96
CA GLU A 22 -23.51 -10.61 2.25
C GLU A 22 -23.86 -9.16 2.63
N ASP A 23 -24.31 -8.37 1.64
CA ASP A 23 -24.63 -6.94 1.79
C ASP A 23 -23.52 -6.05 2.39
N TRP A 24 -22.28 -6.53 2.37
CA TRP A 24 -21.15 -5.81 2.94
C TRP A 24 -20.86 -4.51 2.18
N HIS A 25 -20.72 -3.41 2.91
CA HIS A 25 -20.29 -2.13 2.36
C HIS A 25 -19.18 -1.50 3.20
N TRP A 26 -18.20 -0.88 2.54
CA TRP A 26 -17.05 -0.30 3.23
C TRP A 26 -17.42 0.85 4.16
N GLU A 27 -18.59 1.51 4.01
CA GLU A 27 -19.05 2.60 4.90
C GLU A 27 -19.61 2.12 6.24
N GLN A 28 -20.02 0.86 6.40
CA GLN A 28 -20.65 0.37 7.64
C GLN A 28 -19.67 0.35 8.85
N ASP A 29 -20.16 0.60 10.07
CA ASP A 29 -19.34 0.85 11.28
C ASP A 29 -18.40 -0.30 11.69
N ASN A 30 -18.59 -1.52 11.17
CA ASN A 30 -17.78 -2.70 11.47
C ASN A 30 -17.15 -3.36 10.22
N ALA A 31 -17.09 -2.65 9.08
CA ALA A 31 -16.62 -3.15 7.79
C ALA A 31 -15.33 -3.99 7.89
N ILE A 32 -14.30 -3.45 8.53
CA ILE A 32 -12.98 -4.10 8.67
C ILE A 32 -13.05 -5.29 9.61
N ALA A 33 -13.79 -5.19 10.71
CA ALA A 33 -13.94 -6.27 11.67
C ALA A 33 -14.61 -7.49 11.04
N GLU A 34 -15.65 -7.30 10.23
CA GLU A 34 -16.33 -8.39 9.51
C GLU A 34 -15.41 -9.05 8.47
N LEU A 35 -14.66 -8.27 7.71
CA LEU A 35 -13.68 -8.83 6.77
C LEU A 35 -12.62 -9.66 7.50
N ILE A 36 -12.14 -9.19 8.67
CA ILE A 36 -11.19 -9.94 9.49
C ILE A 36 -11.82 -11.22 10.03
N ALA A 37 -13.05 -11.17 10.52
CA ALA A 37 -13.75 -12.34 11.06
C ALA A 37 -13.92 -13.42 9.98
N LEU A 38 -14.30 -13.03 8.77
CA LEU A 38 -14.53 -13.96 7.66
C LEU A 38 -13.24 -14.51 7.04
N ASN A 39 -12.18 -13.70 6.95
CA ASN A 39 -10.97 -14.05 6.21
C ASN A 39 -9.77 -14.44 7.11
N GLY A 40 -9.91 -14.24 8.42
CA GLY A 40 -8.94 -14.65 9.42
C GLY A 40 -7.62 -13.88 9.42
N ASN A 41 -6.57 -14.55 9.91
CA ASN A 41 -5.28 -13.93 10.24
C ASN A 41 -4.59 -13.27 9.05
N HIS A 42 -4.83 -13.75 7.84
CA HIS A 42 -4.20 -13.20 6.64
C HIS A 42 -4.62 -11.75 6.40
N TRP A 43 -5.93 -11.52 6.27
CA TRP A 43 -6.48 -10.18 6.03
C TRP A 43 -6.33 -9.25 7.24
N ARG A 44 -6.34 -9.79 8.47
CA ARG A 44 -5.98 -9.03 9.67
C ARG A 44 -4.60 -8.38 9.57
N LYS A 45 -3.60 -9.10 9.03
CA LYS A 45 -2.24 -8.56 8.85
C LYS A 45 -2.24 -7.43 7.83
N ILE A 46 -2.89 -7.64 6.68
CA ILE A 46 -3.00 -6.66 5.59
C ILE A 46 -3.56 -5.34 6.14
N PHE A 47 -4.75 -5.37 6.75
CA PHE A 47 -5.37 -4.16 7.30
C PHE A 47 -4.55 -3.52 8.41
N THR A 48 -3.89 -4.32 9.24
CA THR A 48 -3.01 -3.78 10.29
C THR A 48 -1.81 -3.05 9.69
N ILE A 49 -1.16 -3.62 8.68
CA ILE A 49 -0.02 -2.97 8.02
C ILE A 49 -0.46 -1.69 7.32
N MET A 50 -1.58 -1.73 6.58
CA MET A 50 -2.17 -0.54 5.95
C MET A 50 -2.44 0.56 6.98
N ALA A 51 -3.10 0.23 8.10
CA ALA A 51 -3.38 1.20 9.15
C ALA A 51 -2.12 1.78 9.78
N LYS A 52 -1.08 0.97 10.01
CA LYS A 52 0.20 1.47 10.53
C LYS A 52 0.92 2.40 9.54
N ILE A 53 0.76 2.18 8.24
CA ILE A 53 1.30 3.08 7.21
C ILE A 53 0.51 4.40 7.17
N CYS A 54 -0.82 4.33 7.22
CA CYS A 54 -1.70 5.46 6.91
C CYS A 54 -2.18 6.28 8.11
N ALA A 55 -2.20 5.71 9.32
CA ALA A 55 -2.70 6.44 10.48
C ALA A 55 -1.87 7.72 10.70
N PRO A 56 -2.48 8.86 11.05
CA PRO A 56 -1.74 10.08 11.33
C PRO A 56 -0.99 10.04 12.67
N SER A 57 -1.53 9.28 13.64
CA SER A 57 -0.97 9.09 14.98
C SER A 57 -0.49 7.64 15.20
N GLU A 58 -0.02 7.34 16.41
CA GLU A 58 0.32 5.98 16.83
C GLU A 58 -0.92 5.11 17.13
N ASP A 59 -2.13 5.70 17.12
CA ASP A 59 -3.37 4.96 17.32
C ASP A 59 -3.87 4.32 16.01
N TRP A 60 -3.03 3.45 15.46
CA TRP A 60 -3.35 2.70 14.25
C TRP A 60 -4.48 1.68 14.48
N ARG A 61 -4.82 1.33 15.72
CA ARG A 61 -5.89 0.37 16.02
C ARG A 61 -7.25 1.01 15.79
N ASP A 62 -7.48 2.17 16.39
CA ASP A 62 -8.68 2.96 16.14
C ASP A 62 -8.79 3.31 14.65
N TYR A 63 -7.68 3.76 14.04
CA TYR A 63 -7.65 4.05 12.62
C TYR A 63 -8.02 2.82 11.77
N ARG A 64 -7.49 1.64 12.07
CA ARG A 64 -7.82 0.40 11.34
C ARG A 64 -9.30 0.09 11.42
N ASP A 65 -9.88 0.19 12.61
CA ASP A 65 -11.23 -0.31 12.87
C ASP A 65 -12.29 0.68 12.39
N ASN A 66 -12.02 1.98 12.50
CA ASN A 66 -13.02 3.03 12.30
C ASN A 66 -12.80 3.91 11.06
N LEU A 67 -11.56 4.02 10.55
CA LEU A 67 -11.21 5.03 9.52
C LEU A 67 -10.62 4.43 8.23
N LEU A 68 -9.97 3.28 8.31
CA LEU A 68 -9.33 2.63 7.18
C LEU A 68 -10.39 2.26 6.12
N LEU A 69 -10.11 2.59 4.86
CA LEU A 69 -11.02 2.43 3.72
C LEU A 69 -12.30 3.26 3.78
N LYS A 70 -12.41 4.26 4.67
CA LYS A 70 -13.58 5.14 4.74
C LYS A 70 -13.45 6.42 3.92
N GLN A 71 -12.22 6.89 3.71
CA GLN A 71 -11.99 8.19 3.08
C GLN A 71 -10.77 8.18 2.17
N GLN A 72 -9.61 7.88 2.74
CA GLN A 72 -8.34 8.16 2.06
C GLN A 72 -7.72 6.95 1.36
N GLN A 73 -8.15 5.72 1.68
CA GLN A 73 -7.58 4.49 1.12
C GLN A 73 -8.61 3.73 0.31
N MET A 74 -8.16 3.15 -0.80
CA MET A 74 -8.86 2.10 -1.55
C MET A 74 -7.97 0.86 -1.67
N LEU A 75 -8.61 -0.30 -1.79
CA LEU A 75 -7.99 -1.53 -2.30
C LEU A 75 -8.42 -1.73 -3.75
N LEU A 76 -7.44 -1.94 -4.61
CA LEU A 76 -7.64 -2.36 -6.00
C LEU A 76 -7.07 -3.77 -6.17
N ILE A 77 -7.97 -4.75 -6.22
CA ILE A 77 -7.62 -6.15 -6.31
C ILE A 77 -7.66 -6.63 -7.75
N GLY A 78 -6.55 -7.20 -8.22
CA GLY A 78 -6.41 -7.71 -9.59
C GLY A 78 -6.48 -6.60 -10.65
N ALA A 79 -6.12 -5.36 -10.27
CA ALA A 79 -6.09 -4.24 -11.20
C ALA A 79 -4.97 -4.37 -12.24
N ASN A 80 -5.25 -3.89 -13.45
CA ASN A 80 -4.33 -3.86 -14.58
C ASN A 80 -3.93 -2.43 -15.01
N ALA A 81 -4.40 -1.43 -14.27
CA ALA A 81 -4.05 -0.03 -14.44
C ALA A 81 -4.02 0.66 -13.07
N LEU A 82 -3.24 1.75 -12.99
CA LEU A 82 -3.23 2.60 -11.80
C LEU A 82 -4.55 3.39 -11.70
N SER A 83 -5.00 3.65 -10.48
CA SER A 83 -6.12 4.54 -10.21
C SER A 83 -5.82 5.95 -10.73
N PRO A 84 -6.75 6.59 -11.46
CA PRO A 84 -6.57 7.98 -11.89
C PRO A 84 -6.77 9.00 -10.75
N HIS A 85 -7.32 8.57 -9.61
CA HIS A 85 -7.65 9.44 -8.47
C HIS A 85 -6.62 9.39 -7.33
N ALA A 86 -5.82 8.32 -7.27
CA ALA A 86 -4.83 8.17 -6.22
C ALA A 86 -3.54 8.89 -6.61
N ASN A 87 -2.97 9.62 -5.66
CA ASN A 87 -1.66 10.24 -5.80
C ASN A 87 -0.56 9.34 -5.22
N ILE A 88 -0.94 8.36 -4.39
CA ILE A 88 -0.04 7.39 -3.76
C ILE A 88 -0.52 5.99 -4.15
N HIS A 89 0.36 5.22 -4.77
CA HIS A 89 0.13 3.87 -5.23
C HIS A 89 1.09 2.92 -4.52
N ILE A 90 0.55 1.96 -3.79
CA ILE A 90 1.31 0.97 -3.03
C ILE A 90 1.02 -0.40 -3.65
N VAL A 91 1.96 -0.90 -4.44
CA VAL A 91 1.82 -2.14 -5.19
C VAL A 91 2.40 -3.29 -4.37
N CYS A 92 1.53 -4.17 -3.87
CA CYS A 92 1.87 -5.14 -2.85
C CYS A 92 2.23 -6.51 -3.44
N GLY A 93 3.53 -6.74 -3.61
CA GLY A 93 4.10 -7.99 -4.09
C GLY A 93 4.18 -8.09 -5.62
N GLN A 94 4.96 -9.06 -6.08
CA GLN A 94 5.27 -9.24 -7.49
C GLN A 94 4.04 -9.48 -8.36
N ALA A 95 3.06 -10.27 -7.89
CA ALA A 95 1.86 -10.57 -8.66
C ALA A 95 1.04 -9.31 -8.99
N ALA A 96 0.92 -8.36 -8.04
CA ALA A 96 0.25 -7.09 -8.29
C ALA A 96 1.04 -6.22 -9.27
N ALA A 97 2.38 -6.18 -9.16
CA ALA A 97 3.24 -5.43 -10.07
C ALA A 97 3.16 -5.96 -11.51
N MET A 98 3.20 -7.29 -11.67
CA MET A 98 3.05 -7.95 -12.97
C MET A 98 1.67 -7.67 -13.60
N ALA A 99 0.60 -7.73 -12.82
CA ALA A 99 -0.75 -7.44 -13.31
C ALA A 99 -0.88 -6.00 -13.84
N LEU A 100 -0.17 -5.04 -13.21
CA LEU A 100 -0.10 -3.65 -13.63
C LEU A 100 0.90 -3.39 -14.77
N GLY A 101 1.61 -4.41 -15.25
CA GLY A 101 2.66 -4.25 -16.27
C GLY A 101 3.87 -3.44 -15.77
N ILE A 102 4.06 -3.32 -14.46
CA ILE A 102 5.21 -2.64 -13.89
C ILE A 102 6.38 -3.62 -13.91
N ALA A 103 7.32 -3.40 -14.84
CA ALA A 103 8.51 -4.21 -14.98
C ALA A 103 9.27 -4.25 -13.65
N VAL A 104 9.31 -5.42 -13.02
CA VAL A 104 10.20 -5.71 -11.89
C VAL A 104 11.58 -6.10 -12.44
N ASP A 105 12.05 -5.40 -13.47
CA ASP A 105 13.35 -5.65 -14.05
C ASP A 105 14.38 -4.85 -13.26
N SER A 106 15.28 -5.57 -12.61
CA SER A 106 16.37 -5.09 -11.77
C SER A 106 17.36 -4.12 -12.46
N HIS A 107 17.09 -3.70 -13.71
CA HIS A 107 18.04 -2.99 -14.58
C HIS A 107 17.55 -1.69 -15.22
N ILE A 108 16.30 -1.24 -15.02
CA ILE A 108 15.92 0.12 -15.44
C ILE A 108 15.98 1.04 -14.23
N ALA A 109 17.20 1.32 -13.80
CA ALA A 109 17.46 2.49 -12.97
C ALA A 109 17.52 3.71 -13.90
N THR A 110 16.42 4.44 -14.03
CA THR A 110 16.51 5.87 -14.33
C THR A 110 17.21 6.54 -13.14
N ASP A 111 18.06 7.54 -13.38
CA ASP A 111 18.93 8.15 -12.36
C ASP A 111 18.20 8.57 -11.06
N ALA A 112 16.93 8.94 -11.13
CA ALA A 112 16.09 9.26 -9.95
C ALA A 112 15.74 8.05 -9.05
N LEU A 113 15.67 6.84 -9.61
CA LEU A 113 15.45 5.57 -8.89
C LEU A 113 16.69 5.20 -8.05
N GLN A 114 17.87 5.53 -8.57
CA GLN A 114 19.15 5.18 -7.98
C GLN A 114 19.41 6.02 -6.73
N THR A 115 19.06 7.32 -6.77
CA THR A 115 19.13 8.21 -5.60
C THR A 115 18.17 7.77 -4.49
N THR A 116 16.94 7.35 -4.82
CA THR A 116 15.94 6.95 -3.80
C THR A 116 16.25 5.57 -3.21
N LYS A 117 16.74 4.61 -4.02
CA LYS A 117 17.30 3.35 -3.51
C LYS A 117 18.48 3.62 -2.58
N GLN A 118 19.43 4.48 -2.96
CA GLN A 118 20.57 4.81 -2.10
C GLN A 118 20.16 5.48 -0.80
N GLN A 119 19.20 6.40 -0.82
CA GLN A 119 18.79 7.16 0.37
C GLN A 119 18.01 6.29 1.36
N LEU A 120 17.06 5.47 0.88
CA LEU A 120 16.39 4.49 1.72
C LEU A 120 17.34 3.39 2.22
N MET A 121 18.32 2.96 1.41
CA MET A 121 19.33 1.98 1.83
C MET A 121 20.33 2.53 2.86
N GLN A 122 20.69 3.82 2.78
CA GLN A 122 21.56 4.48 3.75
C GLN A 122 20.88 4.68 5.11
N ASP A 123 19.60 5.07 5.11
CA ASP A 123 18.82 5.22 6.34
C ASP A 123 18.52 3.87 7.03
N SER A 124 18.74 2.76 6.32
CA SER A 124 18.30 1.42 6.68
C SER A 124 19.42 0.43 6.94
N GLN A 125 20.55 0.83 7.54
CA GLN A 125 21.65 -0.04 8.06
C GLN A 125 21.70 -1.49 7.48
N ALA A 126 21.83 -1.62 6.15
CA ALA A 126 21.96 -2.87 5.40
C ALA A 126 20.87 -3.97 5.58
N LYS A 127 19.72 -3.68 6.22
CA LYS A 127 18.67 -4.70 6.48
C LYS A 127 17.51 -4.72 5.46
N LEU A 128 17.52 -3.82 4.48
CA LEU A 128 16.39 -3.60 3.56
C LEU A 128 16.81 -3.75 2.11
N GLN A 129 16.73 -4.99 1.63
CA GLN A 129 16.78 -5.31 0.19
C GLN A 129 15.38 -5.32 -0.44
N ASP A 130 14.31 -5.19 0.36
CA ASP A 130 12.97 -5.63 -0.03
C ASP A 130 12.01 -4.51 -0.49
N VAL A 131 12.31 -3.22 -0.25
CA VAL A 131 11.49 -2.12 -0.78
C VAL A 131 12.25 -1.32 -1.81
N THR A 132 11.72 -1.35 -3.02
CA THR A 132 12.16 -0.51 -4.13
C THR A 132 11.09 0.56 -4.36
N ALA A 133 11.40 1.80 -3.97
CA ALA A 133 10.60 2.93 -4.40
C ALA A 133 10.82 3.14 -5.90
N MET A 134 9.75 3.14 -6.71
CA MET A 134 9.84 3.46 -8.13
C MET A 134 9.03 4.70 -8.46
N ILE A 135 9.72 5.82 -8.67
CA ILE A 135 9.05 7.03 -9.15
C ILE A 135 8.78 6.85 -10.65
N LEU A 136 7.56 6.47 -11.00
CA LEU A 136 7.06 6.58 -12.38
C LEU A 136 6.68 8.05 -12.62
N SER A 137 7.66 8.86 -13.03
CA SER A 137 7.43 10.23 -13.47
C SER A 137 7.26 10.28 -14.98
N GLN A 138 6.02 10.23 -15.47
CA GLN A 138 5.71 10.65 -16.84
C GLN A 138 4.50 11.60 -16.94
N SER A 139 3.95 12.07 -15.81
CA SER A 139 2.82 12.99 -15.80
C SER A 139 3.09 14.22 -14.91
N PRO A 140 2.68 15.44 -15.32
CA PRO A 140 2.87 16.67 -14.55
C PRO A 140 2.08 16.71 -13.22
N LEU A 141 1.21 15.73 -12.95
CA LEU A 141 0.62 15.47 -11.64
C LEU A 141 1.43 14.34 -10.97
N SER A 142 2.37 14.68 -10.09
CA SER A 142 3.35 13.72 -9.55
C SER A 142 2.71 12.63 -8.68
N SER A 143 2.32 11.50 -9.27
CA SER A 143 1.90 10.29 -8.56
C SER A 143 3.11 9.54 -8.01
N CYS A 144 3.08 9.13 -6.74
CA CYS A 144 4.11 8.29 -6.11
C CYS A 144 3.72 6.82 -6.24
N VAL A 145 4.59 6.00 -6.85
CA VAL A 145 4.42 4.54 -6.92
C VAL A 145 5.47 3.86 -6.05
N LEU A 146 5.04 2.99 -5.14
CA LEU A 146 5.90 2.19 -4.28
C LEU A 146 5.69 0.72 -4.60
N LEU A 147 6.76 0.03 -5.00
CA LEU A 147 6.76 -1.42 -5.02
C LEU A 147 7.16 -1.92 -3.64
N THR A 148 6.29 -2.70 -3.03
CA THR A 148 6.55 -3.28 -1.72
C THR A 148 6.43 -4.78 -1.77
N PRO A 149 7.02 -5.50 -0.79
CA PRO A 149 6.65 -6.88 -0.54
C PRO A 149 5.16 -7.00 -0.26
N TYR A 150 4.65 -8.22 -0.25
CA TYR A 150 3.27 -8.46 0.15
C TYR A 150 3.05 -8.02 1.60
N LEU A 151 1.84 -7.58 1.95
CA LEU A 151 1.50 -7.09 3.28
C LEU A 151 1.32 -8.23 4.30
N ASP A 152 2.40 -8.96 4.55
CA ASP A 152 2.54 -9.99 5.58
C ASP A 152 3.81 -9.72 6.40
N TYR A 153 3.76 -9.85 7.73
CA TYR A 153 4.90 -9.55 8.60
C TYR A 153 6.18 -10.35 8.33
N ARG A 154 6.11 -11.49 7.63
CA ARG A 154 7.29 -12.24 7.20
C ARG A 154 8.07 -11.51 6.11
N GLN A 155 7.40 -10.67 5.34
CA GLN A 155 7.96 -9.91 4.22
C GLN A 155 7.97 -8.40 4.51
N TYR A 156 7.07 -7.93 5.36
CA TYR A 156 6.83 -6.52 5.65
C TYR A 156 7.02 -6.25 7.15
N SER A 157 8.28 -6.10 7.55
CA SER A 157 8.66 -5.91 8.95
C SER A 157 8.19 -4.57 9.53
N ASN A 158 8.11 -4.45 10.86
CA ASN A 158 7.77 -3.18 11.53
C ASN A 158 8.73 -2.03 11.15
N ALA A 159 10.02 -2.33 10.94
CA ALA A 159 10.98 -1.34 10.48
C ALA A 159 10.62 -0.82 9.09
N LEU A 160 10.19 -1.71 8.20
CA LEU A 160 9.78 -1.33 6.85
C LEU A 160 8.46 -0.53 6.83
N ILE A 161 7.53 -0.85 7.74
CA ILE A 161 6.32 -0.06 7.95
C ILE A 161 6.68 1.38 8.33
N ALA A 162 7.58 1.55 9.30
CA ALA A 162 8.01 2.87 9.74
C ALA A 162 8.68 3.66 8.60
N LEU A 163 9.55 3.03 7.82
CA LEU A 163 10.20 3.67 6.67
C LEU A 163 9.20 4.09 5.60
N THR A 164 8.26 3.21 5.26
CA THR A 164 7.22 3.52 4.27
C THR A 164 6.35 4.68 4.73
N ARG A 165 5.92 4.66 5.99
CA ARG A 165 5.17 5.77 6.61
C ARG A 165 5.95 7.09 6.52
N ASN A 166 7.21 7.09 6.94
CA ASN A 166 8.05 8.30 6.92
C ASN A 166 8.25 8.85 5.50
N HIS A 167 8.47 7.96 4.52
CA HIS A 167 8.62 8.34 3.12
C HIS A 167 7.35 8.99 2.56
N LEU A 168 6.18 8.44 2.88
CA LEU A 168 4.90 8.99 2.42
C LEU A 168 4.58 10.32 3.08
N GLN A 169 4.83 10.46 4.39
CA GLN A 169 4.65 11.73 5.11
C GLN A 169 5.55 12.85 4.57
N ALA A 170 6.78 12.54 4.14
CA ALA A 170 7.68 13.52 3.53
C ALA A 170 7.18 14.06 2.19
N LYS A 171 6.36 13.29 1.45
CA LYS A 171 5.77 13.69 0.16
C LYS A 171 4.45 14.44 0.28
N GLN A 172 3.88 14.51 1.48
CA GLN A 172 2.66 15.27 1.77
C GLN A 172 2.93 16.69 2.28
N ARG A 173 4.21 17.08 2.40
CA ARG A 173 4.67 18.43 2.79
C ARG A 173 4.99 19.26 1.55
#